data_AF-A0A7X7E8W9-F1
#
_entry.id   AF-A0A7X7E8W9-F1
#
_cell.length_a   1.000
_cell.length_b   1.000
_cell.length_c   1.000
_cell.angle_alpha   90.00
_cell.angle_beta   90.00
_cell.angle_gamma   90.00
#
_symmetry.space_group_name_H-M   'P 1'
#
loop_
_entity.id
_entity.type
_entity.pdbx_description
1 polymer ?
#
loop_
_entity_poly.entity_id
_entity_poly.type
_entity_poly.pdbx_seq_one_letter_code
_entity_poly.pdbx_strand_id
1 'polypeptide(L)'
;MARFIIRRIGLSILVLMGVLVIMFAVMRAAPVDPVTQYAGIRATEEQRAEVRTLLGLDKPVVVQMGVYIKNFFTGDWGASLMTKRPVIDDIADTLPYTLDLIILSVILTLLIGIPLGVISAVRKDRWPDHASRVLAVGLISIPAFWLALALQYVFSGKLGVLPLSGAHATEIALGDPITKITGFPLIDSLITGNLSAFGDYVAHLVLPVASMTGIGLAGAQRITRSTMVETLTEEYIVAKRSYGLPERRVQYRHGLKNSIGPVITSTAVFAASMIVTTFLIES
;
A
#
# COMPACT_ATOMS: atom_id res chain seq x y z
N MET A 1 8.77 -20.45 22.50
CA MET A 1 8.21 -20.13 21.16
C MET A 1 6.69 -20.35 21.09
N ALA A 2 6.16 -21.54 21.38
CA ALA A 2 4.71 -21.83 21.26
C ALA A 2 3.80 -20.87 22.05
N ARG A 3 4.11 -20.58 23.33
CA ARG A 3 3.35 -19.62 24.15
C ARG A 3 3.28 -18.22 23.53
N PHE A 4 4.35 -17.79 22.86
CA PHE A 4 4.39 -16.49 22.18
C PHE A 4 3.50 -16.48 20.93
N ILE A 5 3.57 -17.55 20.12
CA ILE A 5 2.73 -17.71 18.93
C ILE A 5 1.25 -17.75 19.30
N ILE A 6 0.88 -18.56 20.29
CA ILE A 6 -0.51 -18.65 20.77
C ILE A 6 -1.02 -17.29 21.26
N ARG A 7 -0.20 -16.57 22.05
CA ARG A 7 -0.56 -15.22 22.51
C ARG A 7 -0.74 -14.25 21.33
N ARG A 8 0.14 -14.29 20.33
CA ARG A 8 0.05 -13.47 19.11
C ARG A 8 -1.22 -13.76 18.32
N ILE A 9 -1.51 -15.04 18.06
CA ILE A 9 -2.72 -15.46 17.33
C ILE A 9 -3.97 -15.04 18.10
N GLY A 10 -4.02 -15.27 19.42
CA GLY A 10 -5.15 -14.87 20.25
C GLY A 10 -5.39 -13.35 20.23
N LEU A 11 -4.32 -12.55 20.29
CA LEU A 11 -4.42 -11.09 20.14
C LEU A 11 -4.88 -10.68 18.74
N SER A 12 -4.37 -11.32 17.68
CA SER A 12 -4.81 -11.04 16.31
C SER A 12 -6.29 -11.36 16.09
N ILE A 13 -6.80 -12.47 16.65
CA ILE A 13 -8.22 -12.82 16.61
C ILE A 13 -9.04 -11.77 17.38
N LEU A 14 -8.59 -11.35 18.56
CA LEU A 14 -9.28 -10.31 19.33
C LEU A 14 -9.37 -9.00 18.56
N VAL A 15 -8.26 -8.57 17.93
CA VAL A 15 -8.24 -7.37 17.08
C VAL A 15 -9.17 -7.53 15.89
N LEU A 16 -9.13 -8.66 15.19
CA LEU A 16 -10.00 -8.95 14.06
C LEU A 16 -11.48 -8.89 14.45
N MET A 17 -11.86 -9.52 15.56
CA MET A 17 -13.23 -9.47 16.09
C MET A 17 -13.64 -8.03 16.43
N GLY A 18 -12.74 -7.25 17.03
CA GLY A 18 -12.96 -5.83 17.28
C GLY A 18 -13.21 -5.05 15.99
N VAL A 19 -12.39 -5.27 14.96
CA VAL A 19 -12.55 -4.64 13.65
C VAL A 19 -13.87 -5.04 13.00
N LEU A 20 -14.27 -6.32 13.02
CA LEU A 20 -15.55 -6.77 12.46
C LEU A 20 -16.75 -6.11 13.17
N VAL A 21 -16.71 -6.03 14.49
CA VAL A 21 -17.79 -5.38 15.27
C VAL A 21 -17.85 -3.88 14.97
N ILE A 22 -16.69 -3.21 14.91
CA ILE A 22 -16.61 -1.78 14.58
C ILE A 22 -17.13 -1.54 13.15
N MET A 23 -16.68 -2.34 12.17
CA MET A 23 -17.11 -2.18 10.77
C MET A 23 -18.60 -2.43 10.62
N PHE A 24 -19.16 -3.44 11.26
CA PHE A 24 -20.60 -3.67 11.28
C PHE A 24 -21.35 -2.48 11.89
N ALA A 25 -20.88 -1.95 13.02
CA ALA A 25 -21.49 -0.81 13.67
C ALA A 25 -21.43 0.45 12.79
N VAL A 26 -20.29 0.71 12.15
CA VAL A 26 -20.10 1.84 11.22
C VAL A 26 -21.03 1.71 10.02
N MET A 27 -21.10 0.53 9.39
CA MET A 27 -22.00 0.30 8.25
C MET A 27 -23.47 0.49 8.60
N ARG A 28 -23.88 0.12 9.82
CA ARG A 28 -25.26 0.30 10.30
C ARG A 28 -25.57 1.75 10.71
N ALA A 29 -24.58 2.45 11.25
CA ALA A 29 -24.71 3.85 11.66
C ALA A 29 -24.55 4.84 10.49
N ALA A 30 -24.00 4.38 9.36
CA ALA A 30 -23.85 5.19 8.17
C ALA A 30 -25.21 5.78 7.74
N PRO A 31 -25.26 7.05 7.30
CA PRO A 31 -26.50 7.71 6.87
C PRO A 31 -26.97 7.24 5.48
N VAL A 32 -26.67 6.00 5.11
CA VAL A 32 -26.98 5.40 3.81
C VAL A 32 -27.87 4.19 4.08
N ASP A 33 -29.10 4.21 3.56
CA ASP A 33 -29.99 3.06 3.66
C ASP A 33 -29.57 1.98 2.63
N PRO A 34 -29.06 0.82 3.05
CA PRO A 34 -28.61 -0.24 2.15
C PRO A 34 -29.75 -0.79 1.29
N VAL A 35 -31.00 -0.73 1.76
CA VAL A 35 -32.16 -1.16 0.96
C VAL A 35 -32.35 -0.23 -0.22
N THR A 36 -32.34 1.08 0.00
CA THR A 36 -32.44 2.08 -1.07
C THR A 36 -31.24 2.02 -2.01
N GLN A 37 -30.04 1.77 -1.51
CA GLN A 37 -28.84 1.63 -2.34
C GLN A 37 -28.91 0.41 -3.27
N TYR A 38 -29.39 -0.73 -2.78
CA TYR A 38 -29.50 -1.96 -3.56
C TYR A 38 -30.70 -1.96 -4.52
N ALA A 39 -31.88 -1.55 -4.02
CA ALA A 39 -33.13 -1.53 -4.79
C ALA A 39 -33.17 -0.37 -5.81
N GLY A 40 -32.45 0.72 -5.52
CA GLY A 40 -32.46 1.95 -6.29
C GLY A 40 -33.57 2.92 -5.84
N ILE A 41 -33.37 4.20 -6.15
CA ILE A 41 -34.24 5.30 -5.68
C ILE A 41 -35.70 5.13 -6.14
N ARG A 42 -35.91 4.51 -7.31
CA ARG A 42 -37.24 4.32 -7.93
C ARG A 42 -37.95 3.02 -7.54
N ALA A 43 -37.36 2.19 -6.68
CA ALA A 43 -37.98 0.93 -6.27
C ALA A 43 -39.29 1.16 -5.51
N THR A 44 -40.30 0.33 -5.81
CA THR A 44 -41.59 0.31 -5.09
C THR A 44 -41.41 -0.16 -3.64
N GLU A 45 -42.40 0.11 -2.79
CA GLU A 45 -42.34 -0.35 -1.39
C GLU A 45 -42.24 -1.87 -1.26
N GLU A 46 -42.92 -2.60 -2.14
CA GLU A 46 -42.86 -4.07 -2.21
C GLU A 46 -41.45 -4.56 -2.56
N GLN A 47 -40.81 -3.97 -3.57
CA GLN A 47 -39.43 -4.27 -3.94
C GLN A 47 -38.43 -3.94 -2.82
N ARG A 48 -38.66 -2.85 -2.08
CA ARG A 48 -37.83 -2.51 -0.91
C ARG A 48 -38.01 -3.50 0.23
N ALA A 49 -39.21 -4.00 0.47
CA ALA A 49 -39.47 -5.02 1.49
C ALA A 49 -38.80 -6.35 1.15
N GLU A 50 -38.83 -6.74 -0.13
CA GLU A 50 -38.12 -7.93 -0.63
C GLU A 50 -36.60 -7.78 -0.42
N VAL A 51 -36.02 -6.66 -0.83
CA VAL A 51 -34.58 -6.38 -0.64
C VAL A 51 -34.20 -6.32 0.83
N ARG A 52 -35.03 -5.76 1.70
CA ARG A 52 -34.79 -5.75 3.15
C ARG A 52 -34.66 -7.16 3.72
N THR A 53 -35.50 -8.08 3.24
CA THR A 53 -35.48 -9.49 3.64
C THR A 53 -34.26 -10.21 3.05
N LEU A 54 -33.95 -9.94 1.78
CA LEU A 54 -32.76 -10.48 1.09
C LEU A 54 -31.46 -10.11 1.82
N LEU A 55 -31.33 -8.87 2.26
CA LEU A 55 -30.17 -8.37 3.02
C LEU A 55 -30.19 -8.80 4.50
N GLY A 56 -31.23 -9.50 4.96
CA GLY A 56 -31.38 -9.95 6.34
C GLY A 56 -31.54 -8.80 7.35
N LEU A 57 -31.96 -7.62 6.88
CA LEU A 57 -32.10 -6.41 7.69
C LEU A 57 -33.36 -6.41 8.56
N ASP A 58 -34.28 -7.35 8.29
CA ASP A 58 -35.47 -7.68 9.07
C ASP A 58 -35.14 -8.40 10.40
N LYS A 59 -33.95 -9.02 10.50
CA LYS A 59 -33.53 -9.79 11.68
C LYS A 59 -33.08 -8.88 12.84
N PRO A 60 -33.11 -9.36 14.10
CA PRO A 60 -32.52 -8.63 15.22
C PRO A 60 -31.02 -8.32 15.00
N VAL A 61 -30.56 -7.16 15.48
CA VAL A 61 -29.17 -6.66 15.27
C VAL A 61 -28.10 -7.70 15.64
N VAL A 62 -28.31 -8.40 16.75
CA VAL A 62 -27.38 -9.41 17.27
C VAL A 62 -27.29 -10.60 16.31
N VAL A 63 -28.40 -10.98 15.68
CA VAL A 63 -28.43 -12.05 14.68
C VAL A 63 -27.72 -11.62 13.40
N GLN A 64 -27.94 -10.38 12.95
CA GLN A 64 -27.24 -9.82 11.79
C GLN A 64 -25.71 -9.81 12.00
N MET A 65 -25.25 -9.39 13.18
CA MET A 65 -23.83 -9.42 13.55
C MET A 65 -23.27 -10.86 13.54
N GLY A 66 -24.02 -11.81 14.14
CA GLY A 66 -23.61 -13.21 14.16
C GLY A 66 -23.47 -13.82 12.76
N VAL A 67 -24.42 -13.49 11.86
CA VAL A 67 -24.35 -13.88 10.43
C VAL A 67 -23.14 -13.21 9.76
N TYR A 68 -22.93 -11.90 9.94
CA TYR A 68 -21.80 -11.18 9.37
C TYR A 68 -20.45 -11.78 9.76
N ILE A 69 -20.24 -12.08 11.05
CA ILE A 69 -19.02 -12.71 11.56
C ILE A 69 -18.86 -14.12 10.99
N LYS A 70 -19.93 -14.93 11.00
CA LYS A 70 -19.90 -16.29 10.42
C LYS A 70 -19.49 -16.24 8.95
N ASN A 71 -20.15 -15.40 8.17
CA ASN A 71 -19.95 -15.19 6.74
C ASN A 71 -18.51 -14.76 6.41
N PHE A 72 -17.93 -13.88 7.23
CA PHE A 72 -16.52 -13.50 7.09
C PHE A 72 -15.59 -14.70 7.17
N PHE A 73 -15.75 -15.57 8.17
CA PHE A 73 -14.91 -16.75 8.37
C PHE A 73 -15.21 -17.90 7.40
N THR A 74 -16.41 -17.97 6.82
CA THR A 74 -16.75 -18.95 5.77
C THR A 74 -16.36 -18.50 4.37
N GLY A 75 -15.89 -17.26 4.20
CA GLY A 75 -15.54 -16.68 2.89
C GLY A 75 -16.74 -16.23 2.06
N ASP A 76 -17.95 -16.29 2.63
CA ASP A 76 -19.17 -15.79 1.99
C ASP A 76 -19.38 -14.32 2.38
N TRP A 77 -18.63 -13.42 1.76
CA TRP A 77 -18.66 -11.99 2.09
C TRP A 77 -19.88 -11.26 1.53
N GLY A 78 -20.84 -12.00 0.97
CA GLY A 78 -22.05 -11.46 0.35
C GLY A 78 -21.78 -10.78 -0.99
N ALA A 79 -22.81 -10.10 -1.49
CA ALA A 79 -22.75 -9.35 -2.73
C ALA A 79 -22.54 -7.85 -2.49
N SER A 80 -21.77 -7.21 -3.37
CA SER A 80 -21.59 -5.77 -3.39
C SER A 80 -22.91 -5.06 -3.69
N LEU A 81 -23.21 -4.00 -2.93
CA LEU A 81 -24.40 -3.17 -3.16
C LEU A 81 -24.31 -2.36 -4.46
N MET A 82 -23.10 -2.23 -5.03
CA MET A 82 -22.85 -1.48 -6.27
C MET A 82 -22.80 -2.40 -7.49
N THR A 83 -21.89 -3.37 -7.50
CA THR A 83 -21.65 -4.24 -8.66
C THR A 83 -22.62 -5.42 -8.71
N LYS A 84 -23.31 -5.72 -7.60
CA LYS A 84 -24.19 -6.88 -7.42
C LYS A 84 -23.49 -8.24 -7.61
N ARG A 85 -22.15 -8.25 -7.64
CA ARG A 85 -21.31 -9.45 -7.69
C ARG A 85 -20.84 -9.84 -6.28
N PRO A 86 -20.40 -11.09 -6.07
CA PRO A 86 -19.73 -11.47 -4.84
C PRO A 86 -18.57 -10.52 -4.51
N VAL A 87 -18.49 -10.04 -3.26
CA VAL A 87 -17.44 -9.08 -2.83
C VAL A 87 -16.04 -9.66 -3.02
N ILE A 88 -15.89 -10.98 -2.85
CA ILE A 88 -14.61 -11.66 -3.05
C ILE A 88 -14.10 -11.54 -4.50
N ASP A 89 -14.99 -11.49 -5.48
CA ASP A 89 -14.62 -11.35 -6.90
C ASP A 89 -14.15 -9.92 -7.19
N ASP A 90 -14.85 -8.92 -6.65
CA ASP A 90 -14.45 -7.51 -6.78
C ASP A 90 -13.07 -7.26 -6.15
N ILE A 91 -12.81 -7.88 -4.98
CA ILE A 91 -11.49 -7.83 -4.33
C ILE A 91 -10.45 -8.57 -5.17
N ALA A 92 -10.76 -9.75 -5.70
CA ALA A 92 -9.82 -10.51 -6.53
C ALA A 92 -9.46 -9.77 -7.84
N ASP A 93 -10.41 -9.03 -8.41
CA ASP A 93 -10.22 -8.23 -9.62
C ASP A 93 -9.33 -6.99 -9.37
N THR A 94 -9.35 -6.42 -8.16
CA THR A 94 -8.66 -5.15 -7.83
C THR A 94 -7.34 -5.34 -7.08
N LEU A 95 -7.25 -6.37 -6.22
CA LEU A 95 -6.10 -6.64 -5.36
C LEU A 95 -4.75 -6.70 -6.11
N PRO A 96 -4.63 -7.32 -7.30
CA PRO A 96 -3.35 -7.35 -8.02
C PRO A 96 -2.82 -5.96 -8.38
N TYR A 97 -3.70 -5.02 -8.75
CA TYR A 97 -3.33 -3.63 -9.07
C TYR A 97 -2.78 -2.91 -7.83
N THR A 98 -3.47 -3.03 -6.70
CA THR A 98 -3.02 -2.46 -5.42
C THR A 98 -1.69 -3.08 -4.98
N LEU A 99 -1.48 -4.37 -5.22
CA LEU A 99 -0.21 -5.04 -4.90
C LEU A 99 0.93 -4.60 -5.81
N ASP A 100 0.72 -4.42 -7.12
CA ASP A 100 1.72 -3.85 -8.02
C ASP A 100 2.20 -2.48 -7.51
N LEU A 101 1.26 -1.61 -7.14
CA LEU A 101 1.54 -0.28 -6.57
C LEU A 101 2.40 -0.38 -5.30
N ILE A 102 1.99 -1.21 -4.34
CA ILE A 102 2.69 -1.35 -3.05
C ILE A 102 4.09 -1.95 -3.26
N ILE A 103 4.19 -3.03 -4.03
CA ILE A 103 5.46 -3.74 -4.25
C ILE A 103 6.46 -2.81 -4.93
N LEU A 104 6.06 -2.11 -5.99
CA LEU A 104 6.93 -1.15 -6.68
C LEU A 104 7.34 0.00 -5.75
N SER A 105 6.41 0.54 -4.96
CA SER A 105 6.69 1.63 -4.01
C SER A 105 7.68 1.20 -2.92
N VAL A 106 7.57 -0.03 -2.43
CA VAL A 106 8.52 -0.60 -1.46
C VAL A 106 9.89 -0.82 -2.10
N ILE A 107 9.94 -1.35 -3.32
CA ILE A 107 11.19 -1.53 -4.06
C ILE A 107 11.90 -0.18 -4.23
N LEU A 108 11.21 0.85 -4.72
CA LEU A 108 11.80 2.18 -4.89
C LEU A 108 12.18 2.83 -3.56
N THR A 109 11.36 2.65 -2.52
CA THR A 109 11.68 3.09 -1.16
C THR A 109 13.01 2.51 -0.68
N LEU A 110 13.24 1.21 -0.88
CA LEU A 110 14.49 0.56 -0.49
C LEU A 110 15.66 0.99 -1.39
N LEU A 111 15.45 1.02 -2.71
CA LEU A 111 16.48 1.36 -3.70
C LEU A 111 16.95 2.80 -3.58
N ILE A 112 16.11 3.73 -3.11
CA ILE A 112 16.45 5.16 -3.00
C ILE A 112 16.72 5.54 -1.54
N GLY A 113 15.83 5.16 -0.62
CA GLY A 113 15.91 5.53 0.79
C GLY A 113 17.15 4.99 1.49
N ILE A 114 17.52 3.72 1.24
CA ILE A 114 18.72 3.13 1.86
C ILE A 114 19.99 3.84 1.37
N PRO A 115 20.26 3.98 0.05
CA PRO A 115 21.45 4.71 -0.39
C PRO A 115 21.51 6.15 0.11
N LEU A 116 20.39 6.88 0.13
CA LEU A 116 20.36 8.23 0.69
C LEU A 116 20.70 8.23 2.18
N GLY A 117 20.17 7.29 2.96
CA GLY A 117 20.48 7.14 4.38
C GLY A 117 21.95 6.79 4.65
N VAL A 118 22.52 5.91 3.83
CA VAL A 118 23.95 5.55 3.90
C VAL A 118 24.83 6.75 3.56
N ILE A 119 24.55 7.45 2.46
CA ILE A 119 25.31 8.64 2.04
C ILE A 119 25.25 9.72 3.13
N SER A 120 24.07 9.94 3.71
CA SER A 120 23.82 10.87 4.81
C SER A 120 24.60 10.52 6.08
N ALA A 121 24.69 9.23 6.43
CA ALA A 121 25.46 8.79 7.59
C ALA A 121 26.97 8.86 7.39
N VAL A 122 27.46 8.44 6.21
CA VAL A 122 28.89 8.49 5.87
C VAL A 122 29.41 9.91 5.80
N ARG A 123 28.57 10.85 5.33
CA ARG A 123 28.88 12.28 5.25
C ARG A 123 28.16 13.08 6.32
N LYS A 124 28.10 12.53 7.54
CA LYS A 124 27.45 13.15 8.70
C LYS A 124 27.85 14.62 8.84
N ASP A 125 26.86 15.48 9.03
CA ASP A 125 27.00 16.93 9.23
C ASP A 125 27.69 17.66 8.05
N ARG A 126 27.61 17.09 6.84
CA ARG A 126 28.02 17.72 5.58
C ARG A 126 26.82 17.96 4.66
N TRP A 127 27.03 18.70 3.57
CA TRP A 127 25.95 19.06 2.65
C TRP A 127 25.09 17.87 2.16
N PRO A 128 25.63 16.67 1.85
CA PRO A 128 24.79 15.56 1.37
C PRO A 128 23.86 15.03 2.46
N ASP A 129 24.30 15.06 3.70
CA ASP A 129 23.48 14.72 4.86
C ASP A 129 22.33 15.72 5.01
N HIS A 130 22.65 17.02 5.08
CA HIS A 130 21.63 18.07 5.18
C HIS A 130 20.64 18.03 4.01
N ALA A 131 21.11 17.91 2.78
CA ALA A 131 20.25 17.83 1.59
C ALA A 131 19.30 16.62 1.65
N SER A 132 19.81 15.43 1.98
CA SER A 132 18.96 14.23 2.12
C SER A 132 17.93 14.35 3.23
N ARG A 133 18.28 15.02 4.35
CA ARG A 133 17.39 15.22 5.49
C ARG A 133 16.30 16.23 5.16
N VAL A 134 16.64 17.32 4.48
CA VAL A 134 15.67 18.32 4.02
C VAL A 134 14.70 17.68 3.03
N LEU A 135 15.19 16.90 2.08
CA LEU A 135 14.34 16.16 1.15
C LEU A 135 13.41 15.18 1.86
N ALA A 136 13.93 14.37 2.79
CA ALA A 136 13.12 13.42 3.57
C ALA A 136 12.07 14.13 4.44
N VAL A 137 12.43 15.24 5.09
CA VAL A 137 11.49 16.04 5.88
C VAL A 137 10.44 16.71 4.99
N GLY A 138 10.84 17.20 3.81
CA GLY A 138 9.90 17.77 2.84
C GLY A 138 8.85 16.75 2.40
N LEU A 139 9.29 15.54 2.03
CA LEU A 139 8.39 14.47 1.59
C LEU A 139 7.39 14.03 2.66
N ILE A 140 7.82 13.91 3.93
CA ILE A 140 6.90 13.50 5.01
C ILE A 140 5.97 14.63 5.47
N SER A 141 6.30 15.89 5.14
CA SER A 141 5.49 17.05 5.53
C SER A 141 4.30 17.29 4.59
N ILE A 142 4.34 16.75 3.37
CA ILE A 142 3.27 16.88 2.39
C ILE A 142 2.35 15.66 2.52
N PRO A 143 1.02 15.83 2.69
CA PRO A 143 0.09 14.70 2.67
C PRO A 143 0.18 13.90 1.37
N ALA A 144 0.07 12.57 1.44
CA ALA A 144 0.26 11.67 0.29
C ALA A 144 -0.64 12.06 -0.91
N PHE A 145 -1.92 12.28 -0.63
CA PHE A 145 -2.91 12.67 -1.64
C PHE A 145 -2.58 14.04 -2.25
N TRP A 146 -2.06 14.98 -1.47
CA TRP A 146 -1.63 16.29 -1.97
C TRP A 146 -0.44 16.16 -2.92
N LEU A 147 0.53 15.30 -2.57
CA LEU A 147 1.65 15.00 -3.45
C LEU A 147 1.16 14.36 -4.75
N ALA A 148 0.22 13.40 -4.67
CA ALA A 148 -0.39 12.79 -5.84
C ALA A 148 -1.09 13.82 -6.74
N LEU A 149 -1.94 14.68 -6.18
CA LEU A 149 -2.62 15.75 -6.91
C LEU A 149 -1.63 16.75 -7.54
N ALA A 150 -0.56 17.12 -6.82
CA ALA A 150 0.46 18.02 -7.34
C ALA A 150 1.21 17.39 -8.53
N LEU A 151 1.58 16.11 -8.41
CA LEU A 151 2.22 15.35 -9.48
C LEU A 151 1.28 15.19 -10.69
N GLN A 152 0.00 14.85 -10.49
CA GLN A 152 -1.01 14.81 -11.53
C GLN A 152 -1.18 16.17 -12.23
N TYR A 153 -1.31 17.26 -11.47
CA TYR A 153 -1.45 18.60 -12.04
C TYR A 153 -0.26 18.99 -12.92
N VAL A 154 0.97 18.70 -12.49
CA VAL A 154 2.17 19.04 -13.24
C VAL A 154 2.36 18.12 -14.44
N PHE A 155 2.40 16.81 -14.23
CA PHE A 155 2.80 15.85 -15.25
C PHE A 155 1.67 15.45 -16.20
N SER A 156 0.44 15.40 -15.71
CA SER A 156 -0.72 15.12 -16.54
C SER A 156 -1.38 16.41 -17.04
N GLY A 157 -1.66 17.35 -16.15
CA GLY A 157 -2.37 18.59 -16.50
C GLY A 157 -1.55 19.57 -17.33
N LYS A 158 -0.37 19.98 -16.86
CA LYS A 158 0.46 20.99 -17.55
C LYS A 158 1.34 20.42 -18.66
N LEU A 159 2.02 19.31 -18.39
CA LEU A 159 2.99 18.74 -19.31
C LEU A 159 2.36 17.75 -20.30
N GLY A 160 1.25 17.10 -19.95
CA GLY A 160 0.61 16.09 -20.79
C GLY A 160 1.48 14.87 -21.08
N VAL A 161 2.46 14.58 -20.22
CA VAL A 161 3.44 13.50 -20.41
C VAL A 161 3.05 12.19 -19.73
N LEU A 162 2.18 12.27 -18.72
CA LEU A 162 1.73 11.11 -17.97
C LEU A 162 0.19 11.10 -17.88
N PRO A 163 -0.42 9.91 -17.82
CA PRO A 163 -1.87 9.77 -17.69
C PRO A 163 -2.37 10.31 -16.35
N LEU A 164 -3.65 10.71 -16.32
CA LEU A 164 -4.24 11.34 -15.14
C LEU A 164 -4.70 10.32 -14.10
N SER A 165 -5.43 9.29 -14.55
CA SER A 165 -6.18 8.36 -13.70
C SER A 165 -6.47 7.04 -14.42
N GLY A 166 -6.85 6.02 -13.65
CA GLY A 166 -7.21 4.70 -14.16
C GLY A 166 -6.00 3.76 -14.30
N ALA A 167 -6.29 2.48 -14.52
CA ALA A 167 -5.24 1.47 -14.69
C ALA A 167 -4.67 1.43 -16.11
N HIS A 168 -5.48 1.74 -17.12
CA HIS A 168 -5.08 1.69 -18.53
C HIS A 168 -5.74 2.81 -19.32
N ALA A 169 -5.12 3.21 -20.43
CA ALA A 169 -5.77 4.06 -21.41
C ALA A 169 -6.99 3.33 -22.01
N THR A 170 -8.06 4.09 -22.28
CA THR A 170 -9.30 3.57 -22.88
C THR A 170 -9.05 2.80 -24.19
N GLU A 171 -8.06 3.24 -24.98
CA GLU A 171 -7.67 2.61 -26.24
C GLU A 171 -7.11 1.19 -26.03
N ILE A 172 -6.26 0.99 -25.02
CA ILE A 172 -5.73 -0.34 -24.67
C ILE A 172 -6.84 -1.20 -24.09
N ALA A 173 -7.66 -0.65 -23.20
CA ALA A 173 -8.74 -1.38 -22.55
C ALA A 173 -9.79 -1.92 -23.55
N LEU A 174 -10.03 -1.22 -24.66
CA LEU A 174 -11.02 -1.61 -25.68
C LEU A 174 -10.42 -2.31 -26.89
N GLY A 175 -9.17 -2.00 -27.25
CA GLY A 175 -8.53 -2.50 -28.47
C GLY A 175 -7.71 -3.76 -28.28
N ASP A 176 -6.91 -3.81 -27.23
CA ASP A 176 -5.97 -4.91 -26.96
C ASP A 176 -5.76 -5.10 -25.44
N PRO A 177 -6.79 -5.57 -24.71
CA PRO A 177 -6.73 -5.68 -23.27
C PRO A 177 -5.74 -6.77 -22.82
N ILE A 178 -5.12 -6.56 -21.65
CA ILE A 178 -4.21 -7.56 -21.07
C ILE A 178 -5.00 -8.82 -20.73
N THR A 179 -4.61 -9.94 -21.36
CA THR A 179 -5.14 -11.26 -21.01
C THR A 179 -4.66 -11.66 -19.62
N LYS A 180 -5.61 -11.86 -18.70
CA LYS A 180 -5.32 -12.28 -17.31
C LYS A 180 -4.84 -13.74 -17.28
N ILE A 181 -3.61 -13.97 -16.83
CA ILE A 181 -3.01 -15.30 -16.60
C ILE A 181 -2.73 -15.50 -15.11
N THR A 182 -1.95 -14.59 -14.53
CA THR A 182 -1.62 -14.54 -13.10
C THR A 182 -2.52 -13.58 -12.32
N GLY A 183 -3.17 -12.65 -13.02
CA GLY A 183 -3.96 -11.57 -12.45
C GLY A 183 -3.17 -10.29 -12.22
N PHE A 184 -1.84 -10.32 -12.25
CA PHE A 184 -0.98 -9.15 -12.11
C PHE A 184 -0.71 -8.51 -13.49
N PRO A 185 -1.20 -7.30 -13.77
CA PRO A 185 -1.10 -6.74 -15.12
C PRO A 185 0.35 -6.49 -15.58
N LEU A 186 1.28 -6.17 -14.66
CA LEU A 186 2.72 -6.07 -15.00
C LEU A 186 3.29 -7.41 -15.49
N ILE A 187 2.91 -8.51 -14.85
CA ILE A 187 3.40 -9.84 -15.17
C ILE A 187 2.71 -10.36 -16.43
N ASP A 188 1.39 -10.21 -16.49
CA ASP A 188 0.56 -10.73 -17.57
C ASP A 188 0.85 -10.04 -18.90
N SER A 189 1.11 -8.73 -18.92
CA SER A 189 1.52 -8.01 -20.13
C SER A 189 2.89 -8.45 -20.66
N LEU A 190 3.83 -8.83 -19.78
CA LEU A 190 5.12 -9.39 -20.18
C LEU A 190 5.00 -10.83 -20.70
N ILE A 191 4.20 -11.67 -20.03
CA ILE A 191 3.99 -13.07 -20.44
C ILE A 191 3.27 -13.15 -21.79
N THR A 192 2.27 -12.28 -21.99
CA THR A 192 1.50 -12.22 -23.24
C THR A 192 2.26 -11.55 -24.38
N GLY A 193 3.41 -10.93 -24.10
CA GLY A 193 4.19 -10.18 -25.09
C GLY A 193 3.55 -8.84 -25.49
N ASN A 194 2.52 -8.40 -24.77
CA ASN A 194 1.83 -7.14 -25.04
C ASN A 194 2.63 -5.94 -24.47
N LEU A 195 3.67 -5.54 -25.20
CA LEU A 195 4.54 -4.42 -24.81
C LEU A 195 3.82 -3.07 -24.80
N SER A 196 2.76 -2.91 -25.61
CA SER A 196 1.97 -1.69 -25.64
C SER A 196 1.20 -1.52 -24.33
N ALA A 197 0.49 -2.56 -23.89
CA ALA A 197 -0.24 -2.55 -22.63
C ALA A 197 0.70 -2.51 -21.41
N PHE A 198 1.89 -3.14 -21.48
CA PHE A 198 2.92 -3.00 -20.45
C PHE A 198 3.37 -1.55 -20.29
N GLY A 199 3.73 -0.89 -21.39
CA GLY A 199 4.19 0.51 -21.38
C GLY A 199 3.11 1.47 -20.89
N ASP A 200 1.87 1.27 -21.34
CA ASP A 200 0.70 2.01 -20.89
C ASP A 200 0.47 1.86 -19.39
N TYR A 201 0.47 0.62 -18.89
CA TYR A 201 0.27 0.35 -17.47
C TYR A 201 1.38 0.96 -16.60
N VAL A 202 2.64 0.82 -17.03
CA VAL A 202 3.78 1.44 -16.34
C VAL A 202 3.60 2.95 -16.28
N ALA A 203 3.16 3.61 -17.37
CA ALA A 203 2.90 5.05 -17.35
C ALA A 203 1.81 5.44 -16.35
N HIS A 204 0.75 4.65 -16.23
CA HIS A 204 -0.33 4.84 -15.23
C HIS A 204 0.15 4.61 -13.79
N LEU A 205 1.16 3.76 -13.58
CA LEU A 205 1.74 3.51 -12.26
C LEU A 205 2.70 4.61 -11.78
N VAL A 206 3.33 5.38 -12.69
CA VAL A 206 4.41 6.33 -12.31
C VAL A 206 3.98 7.33 -11.24
N LEU A 207 2.83 8.00 -11.42
CA LEU A 207 2.40 9.06 -10.49
C LEU A 207 1.96 8.50 -9.12
N PRO A 208 1.10 7.46 -9.06
CA PRO A 208 0.77 6.79 -7.80
C PRO A 208 1.99 6.26 -7.05
N VAL A 209 2.87 5.52 -7.75
CA VAL A 209 4.07 4.91 -7.15
C VAL A 209 5.03 5.99 -6.65
N ALA A 210 5.23 7.08 -7.39
CA ALA A 210 6.07 8.19 -6.94
C ALA A 210 5.51 8.84 -5.65
N SER A 211 4.19 9.02 -5.59
CA SER A 211 3.50 9.59 -4.42
C SER A 211 3.66 8.71 -3.19
N MET A 212 3.42 7.40 -3.33
CA MET A 212 3.56 6.41 -2.26
C MET A 212 5.02 6.24 -1.81
N THR A 213 5.96 6.23 -2.76
CA THR A 213 7.40 6.11 -2.48
C THR A 213 7.89 7.24 -1.60
N GLY A 214 7.38 8.47 -1.75
CA GLY A 214 7.82 9.62 -0.97
C GLY A 214 7.77 9.40 0.55
N ILE A 215 6.70 8.78 1.05
CA ILE A 215 6.49 8.50 2.48
C ILE A 215 7.47 7.43 2.96
N GLY A 216 7.54 6.31 2.25
CA GLY A 216 8.44 5.20 2.60
C GLY A 216 9.91 5.63 2.57
N LEU A 217 10.29 6.40 1.54
CA LEU A 217 11.65 6.89 1.33
C LEU A 217 12.14 7.74 2.50
N ALA A 218 11.32 8.69 2.97
CA ALA A 218 11.68 9.55 4.10
C ALA A 218 11.96 8.73 5.37
N GLY A 219 11.11 7.73 5.65
CA GLY A 219 11.28 6.81 6.76
C GLY A 219 12.53 5.94 6.62
N ALA A 220 12.69 5.27 5.47
CA ALA A 220 13.84 4.41 5.18
C ALA A 220 15.17 5.17 5.24
N GLN A 221 15.22 6.39 4.71
CA GLN A 221 16.39 7.27 4.77
C GLN A 221 16.76 7.59 6.21
N ARG A 222 15.79 8.04 7.03
CA ARG A 222 16.01 8.44 8.43
C ARG A 222 16.49 7.29 9.30
N ILE A 223 15.83 6.14 9.21
CA ILE A 223 16.19 4.95 10.01
C ILE A 223 17.56 4.45 9.59
N THR A 224 17.80 4.29 8.27
CA THR A 224 19.12 3.86 7.76
C THR A 224 20.21 4.80 8.26
N ARG A 225 20.01 6.12 8.17
CA ARG A 225 20.97 7.11 8.64
C ARG A 225 21.25 6.95 10.14
N SER A 226 20.22 6.89 10.98
CA SER A 226 20.38 6.79 12.45
C SER A 226 21.20 5.55 12.80
N THR A 227 20.78 4.39 12.29
CA THR A 227 21.46 3.12 12.56
C THR A 227 22.88 3.10 12.01
N MET A 228 23.12 3.68 10.84
CA MET A 228 24.46 3.74 10.26
C MET A 228 25.39 4.65 11.07
N VAL A 229 24.91 5.80 11.55
CA VAL A 229 25.72 6.71 12.37
C VAL A 229 26.13 6.02 13.68
N GLU A 230 25.21 5.32 14.33
CA GLU A 230 25.49 4.53 15.54
C GLU A 230 26.50 3.42 15.24
N THR A 231 26.22 2.58 14.23
CA THR A 231 27.08 1.45 13.86
C THR A 231 28.49 1.87 13.48
N LEU A 232 28.67 2.99 12.76
CA LEU A 232 30.01 3.48 12.35
C LEU A 232 30.89 3.95 13.51
N THR A 233 30.32 4.12 14.71
CA THR A 233 31.03 4.47 15.95
C THR A 233 31.35 3.28 16.85
N GLU A 234 30.89 2.07 16.50
CA GLU A 234 31.12 0.87 17.31
C GLU A 234 32.59 0.39 17.29
N GLU A 235 33.03 -0.22 18.39
CA GLU A 235 34.41 -0.69 18.59
C GLU A 235 34.87 -1.67 17.49
N TYR A 236 33.97 -2.54 17.01
CA TYR A 236 34.30 -3.50 15.95
C TYR A 236 34.60 -2.81 14.61
N ILE A 237 34.00 -1.63 14.35
CA ILE A 237 34.29 -0.82 13.16
C ILE A 237 35.66 -0.16 13.32
N VAL A 238 35.98 0.37 14.50
CA VAL A 238 37.30 0.93 14.81
C VAL A 238 38.39 -0.13 14.64
N ALA A 239 38.19 -1.34 15.18
CA ALA A 239 39.11 -2.46 15.01
C ALA A 239 39.34 -2.80 13.53
N LYS A 240 38.28 -2.81 12.71
CA LYS A 240 38.39 -3.03 11.25
C LYS A 240 39.20 -1.94 10.56
N ARG A 241 39.09 -0.68 10.99
CA ARG A 241 39.96 0.40 10.48
C ARG A 241 41.42 0.18 10.88
N SER A 242 41.69 -0.25 12.12
CA SER A 242 43.04 -0.57 12.59
C SER A 242 43.69 -1.72 11.83
N TYR A 243 42.91 -2.67 11.31
CA TYR A 243 43.39 -3.73 10.42
C TYR A 243 43.69 -3.26 8.98
N GLY A 244 43.57 -1.97 8.68
CA GLY A 244 43.91 -1.39 7.37
C GLY A 244 42.88 -1.67 6.28
N LEU A 245 41.65 -2.09 6.64
CA LEU A 245 40.57 -2.26 5.66
C LEU A 245 40.22 -0.90 5.01
N PRO A 246 39.96 -0.86 3.69
CA PRO A 246 39.63 0.38 3.01
C PRO A 246 38.32 0.95 3.54
N GLU A 247 38.29 2.26 3.79
CA GLU A 247 37.16 2.97 4.43
C GLU A 247 35.82 2.72 3.71
N ARG A 248 35.83 2.61 2.37
CA ARG A 248 34.64 2.27 1.58
C ARG A 248 34.07 0.88 1.92
N ARG A 249 34.91 -0.13 2.19
CA ARG A 249 34.43 -1.46 2.62
C ARG A 249 33.92 -1.41 4.06
N VAL A 250 34.61 -0.69 4.94
CA VAL A 250 34.17 -0.50 6.33
C VAL A 250 32.78 0.14 6.37
N GLN A 251 32.58 1.23 5.63
CA GLN A 251 31.32 1.96 5.59
C GLN A 251 30.19 1.16 4.90
N TYR A 252 30.35 0.81 3.62
CA TYR A 252 29.24 0.31 2.81
C TYR A 252 28.97 -1.19 2.97
N ARG A 253 29.96 -1.99 3.41
CA ARG A 253 29.78 -3.44 3.60
C ARG A 253 29.64 -3.82 5.06
N HIS A 254 30.46 -3.27 5.95
CA HIS A 254 30.45 -3.66 7.37
C HIS A 254 29.53 -2.81 8.23
N GLY A 255 29.38 -1.51 7.93
CA GLY A 255 28.35 -0.66 8.54
C GLY A 255 26.97 -1.13 8.11
N LEU A 256 26.67 -1.03 6.81
CA LEU A 256 25.33 -1.31 6.29
C LEU A 256 24.79 -2.70 6.65
N LYS A 257 25.63 -3.75 6.56
CA LYS A 257 25.19 -5.12 6.89
C LYS A 257 24.66 -5.23 8.33
N ASN A 258 25.22 -4.49 9.27
CA ASN A 258 24.81 -4.52 10.67
C ASN A 258 23.72 -3.50 11.00
N SER A 259 23.58 -2.44 10.19
CA SER A 259 22.53 -1.44 10.34
C SER A 259 21.22 -1.79 9.60
N ILE A 260 21.20 -2.79 8.71
CA ILE A 260 20.04 -3.06 7.83
C ILE A 260 18.84 -3.71 8.56
N GLY A 261 19.06 -4.35 9.71
CA GLY A 261 18.00 -5.07 10.45
C GLY A 261 16.80 -4.18 10.81
N PRO A 262 17.01 -3.04 11.51
CA PRO A 262 15.94 -2.08 11.78
C PRO A 262 15.33 -1.49 10.51
N VAL A 263 16.13 -1.25 9.47
CA VAL A 263 15.67 -0.66 8.20
C VAL A 263 14.65 -1.56 7.50
N ILE A 264 14.91 -2.86 7.41
CA ILE A 264 13.98 -3.83 6.83
C ILE A 264 12.69 -3.89 7.66
N THR A 265 12.84 -3.94 8.98
CA THR A 265 11.69 -4.02 9.90
C THR A 265 10.80 -2.78 9.80
N SER A 266 11.38 -1.58 9.75
CA SER A 266 10.62 -0.34 9.58
C SER A 266 9.99 -0.25 8.19
N THR A 267 10.68 -0.73 7.15
CA THR A 267 10.11 -0.71 5.78
C THR A 267 8.90 -1.64 5.68
N ALA A 268 8.90 -2.78 6.37
CA ALA A 268 7.72 -3.64 6.47
C ALA A 268 6.52 -2.93 7.12
N VAL A 269 6.75 -2.09 8.13
CA VAL A 269 5.69 -1.26 8.75
C VAL A 269 5.16 -0.21 7.77
N PHE A 270 6.05 0.42 6.99
CA PHE A 270 5.62 1.35 5.94
C PHE A 270 4.82 0.65 4.85
N ALA A 271 5.26 -0.53 4.39
CA ALA A 271 4.53 -1.34 3.41
C ALA A 271 3.12 -1.73 3.91
N ALA A 272 2.99 -2.10 5.19
CA ALA A 272 1.68 -2.39 5.78
C ALA A 272 0.79 -1.14 5.85
N SER A 273 1.39 0.02 6.15
CA SER A 273 0.67 1.30 6.16
C SER A 273 0.26 1.74 4.75
N MET A 274 1.03 1.36 3.73
CA MET A 274 0.74 1.67 2.34
C MET A 274 -0.62 1.11 1.93
N ILE A 275 -1.01 -0.10 2.36
CA ILE A 275 -2.33 -0.69 2.10
C ILE A 275 -3.47 0.27 2.47
N VAL A 276 -3.33 1.00 3.58
CA VAL A 276 -4.33 1.96 4.04
C VAL A 276 -4.22 3.30 3.32
N THR A 277 -3.06 3.67 2.79
CA THR A 277 -2.92 4.94 2.06
C THR A 277 -3.18 4.80 0.56
N THR A 278 -3.08 3.60 -0.01
CA THR A 278 -3.25 3.36 -1.45
C THR A 278 -4.65 3.72 -1.91
N PHE A 279 -5.69 3.48 -1.10
CA PHE A 279 -7.08 3.78 -1.48
C PHE A 279 -7.32 5.25 -1.85
N LEU A 280 -6.52 6.18 -1.29
CA LEU A 280 -6.61 7.63 -1.59
C LEU A 280 -5.90 8.02 -2.89
N ILE A 281 -5.09 7.12 -3.44
CA ILE A 281 -4.17 7.38 -4.56
C ILE A 281 -4.56 6.54 -5.78
N GLU A 282 -5.12 5.35 -5.58
CA GLU A 282 -5.55 4.46 -6.67
C GLU A 282 -6.93 4.82 -7.27
N SER A 283 -7.68 5.71 -6.61
CA SER A 283 -8.97 6.25 -7.04
C SER A 283 -8.83 7.41 -8.02
#